data_AF-A0A096BU56-F1
#
_entry.id   AF-A0A096BU56-F1
#
_cell.length_a   1.000
_cell.length_b   1.000
_cell.length_c   1.000
_cell.angle_alpha   90.00
_cell.angle_beta   90.00
_cell.angle_gamma   90.00
#
_symmetry.space_group_name_H-M   'P 1'
#
loop_
_entity.id
_entity.type
_entity.pdbx_description
1 polymer ?
#
loop_
_entity_poly.entity_id
_entity_poly.type
_entity_poly.pdbx_seq_one_letter_code
_entity_poly.pdbx_strand_id
1 'polypeptide(L)'
;MQKDQAASQGQLNELLTKVQTEATDYRLVPNAQATDKKYTVDANGDITLTVQDQNHKDKTETVTIKDVAKKSDLTSSDKKFTDYAVKYDKDGDTVNKNSITLEGDTKTGTVIKNVGAGSVNKDSKEAVNGSQLYKTNQGFDVYIKDNTDGNTFNVKLGDDTKDAFGFDAGNGLAITRNGKKITYSLQDDVSIGKAGQDGKDGKITVNGKDGESVTINGKNGEIGIQGPKGADGKDGNSVTLSGKDGTIGVQGPKGADGKDGNSVTLNGKDGSIGIKGKDGDNKVDITTGNGKVGLDGKDGETRIIVKDGNKNNELATMNDGLKFMGDSGTSVGVKLNNQVNIVGGIKAERTGNIVTNLTDNNIGVESIVDDQDNKNAKLVVRLAKNLSDLENITFNSKDKTNPMKINGDAKTIENIKKMTFGPSSSTDSITVDGENKVITGLSNTKLPTDLTKMKVDQAASQGQLKEVLDKATATDDFSVKYDKNTDGSVNKNSITLGGDTNGTVIKNVKAGDVSENSKEAVNGGQLYKTNQGFDILVGQDTADNRANVALGKDSKETVEFAAGNSLEVTLDKNAKKVT
;
A
#
# COMPACT_ATOMS: atom_id res chain seq x y z
N MET A 1 183.57 -9.54 73.02
CA MET A 1 184.72 -10.11 73.77
C MET A 1 184.61 -11.63 73.71
N GLN A 2 185.74 -12.37 73.62
CA GLN A 2 185.78 -13.77 73.16
C GLN A 2 185.03 -14.76 74.07
N LYS A 3 184.45 -15.82 73.46
CA LYS A 3 183.18 -16.45 73.84
C LYS A 3 183.16 -17.34 75.10
N ASP A 4 184.32 -17.72 75.65
CA ASP A 4 184.42 -18.71 76.75
C ASP A 4 185.40 -18.29 77.87
N GLN A 5 185.60 -16.98 78.06
CA GLN A 5 186.27 -16.44 79.25
C GLN A 5 185.23 -15.92 80.25
N ALA A 6 185.36 -16.29 81.52
CA ALA A 6 184.54 -15.74 82.59
C ALA A 6 184.74 -14.21 82.67
N ALA A 7 183.66 -13.46 82.42
CA ALA A 7 183.63 -12.02 82.62
C ALA A 7 183.80 -11.70 84.11
N SER A 8 184.60 -10.69 84.43
CA SER A 8 184.75 -10.25 85.82
C SER A 8 183.47 -9.56 86.29
N GLN A 9 183.23 -9.56 87.60
CA GLN A 9 182.10 -8.85 88.21
C GLN A 9 182.03 -7.36 87.79
N GLY A 10 183.17 -6.74 87.45
CA GLY A 10 183.23 -5.38 86.91
C GLY A 10 182.52 -5.20 85.56
N GLN A 11 182.64 -6.16 84.64
CA GLN A 11 182.02 -6.08 83.31
C GLN A 11 180.49 -6.26 83.36
N LEU A 12 179.98 -6.99 84.36
CA LEU A 12 178.54 -7.21 84.52
C LEU A 12 177.83 -5.95 85.08
N ASN A 13 178.49 -5.17 85.93
CA ASN A 13 177.93 -3.91 86.45
C ASN A 13 177.81 -2.81 85.37
N GLU A 14 178.76 -2.75 84.42
CA GLU A 14 178.71 -1.76 83.33
C GLU A 14 177.54 -2.02 82.37
N LEU A 15 177.22 -3.28 82.08
CA LEU A 15 176.09 -3.65 81.21
C LEU A 15 174.73 -3.33 81.87
N LEU A 16 174.60 -3.58 83.18
CA LEU A 16 173.34 -3.33 83.89
C LEU A 16 172.94 -1.85 83.87
N THR A 17 173.93 -0.96 83.98
CA THR A 17 173.70 0.49 83.96
C THR A 17 173.20 0.96 82.59
N LYS A 18 173.72 0.40 81.49
CA LYS A 18 173.33 0.80 80.12
C LYS A 18 171.91 0.36 79.73
N VAL A 19 171.42 -0.76 80.26
CA VAL A 19 170.08 -1.28 79.91
C VAL A 19 168.97 -0.52 80.61
N GLN A 20 169.22 0.10 81.77
CA GLN A 20 168.16 0.79 82.54
C GLN A 20 167.87 2.23 82.08
N THR A 21 168.78 2.91 81.38
CA THR A 21 168.63 4.35 81.08
C THR A 21 168.28 4.70 79.63
N GLU A 22 168.20 3.74 78.69
CA GLU A 22 168.03 4.06 77.25
C GLU A 22 166.75 3.53 76.56
N ALA A 23 165.76 2.97 77.28
CA ALA A 23 164.51 2.45 76.68
C ALA A 23 163.37 3.51 76.59
N THR A 24 162.62 3.55 75.48
CA THR A 24 161.49 4.49 75.19
C THR A 24 160.09 3.81 75.29
N ASP A 25 159.02 4.49 75.77
CA ASP A 25 157.61 4.00 75.86
C ASP A 25 156.54 5.11 75.61
N TYR A 26 155.94 5.19 74.40
CA TYR A 26 154.94 6.23 74.04
C TYR A 26 153.49 5.89 74.40
N ARG A 27 152.77 6.83 75.03
CA ARG A 27 151.34 6.69 75.40
C ARG A 27 150.50 7.86 74.93
N LEU A 28 149.26 7.58 74.54
CA LEU A 28 148.31 8.61 74.15
C LEU A 28 148.05 9.60 75.28
N VAL A 29 148.04 10.88 74.93
CA VAL A 29 147.72 11.98 75.84
C VAL A 29 146.44 12.71 75.42
N PRO A 30 145.76 13.38 76.36
CA PRO A 30 144.60 14.20 76.04
C PRO A 30 144.99 15.28 75.02
N ASN A 31 144.07 15.62 74.10
CA ASN A 31 144.35 16.62 73.09
C ASN A 31 144.54 17.99 73.74
N ALA A 32 145.77 18.46 73.85
CA ALA A 32 146.06 19.75 74.49
C ALA A 32 145.48 20.95 73.71
N GLN A 33 145.17 20.79 72.42
CA GLN A 33 144.58 21.82 71.56
C GLN A 33 143.05 21.94 71.71
N ALA A 34 142.37 20.91 72.21
CA ALA A 34 140.92 20.91 72.40
C ALA A 34 140.56 21.23 73.85
N THR A 35 139.65 22.18 74.07
CA THR A 35 139.19 22.58 75.41
C THR A 35 138.53 21.44 76.19
N ASP A 36 137.83 20.52 75.51
CA ASP A 36 137.25 19.32 76.11
C ASP A 36 138.23 18.13 76.19
N LYS A 37 139.46 18.34 75.68
CA LYS A 37 140.54 17.36 75.57
C LYS A 37 140.20 16.11 74.75
N LYS A 38 139.09 16.12 73.99
CA LYS A 38 138.68 15.03 73.09
C LYS A 38 139.21 15.25 71.67
N TYR A 39 139.01 14.23 70.84
CA TYR A 39 139.30 14.29 69.42
C TYR A 39 137.98 14.19 68.65
N THR A 40 137.78 15.06 67.66
CA THR A 40 136.58 15.11 66.81
C THR A 40 136.95 14.85 65.36
N VAL A 41 135.95 14.41 64.59
CA VAL A 41 136.08 14.27 63.14
C VAL A 41 136.16 15.65 62.53
N ASP A 42 137.26 15.92 61.83
CA ASP A 42 137.47 17.20 61.19
C ASP A 42 136.65 17.35 59.88
N ALA A 43 136.99 18.36 59.09
CA ALA A 43 136.34 18.58 57.79
C ALA A 43 136.64 17.48 56.77
N ASN A 44 137.77 16.79 56.90
CA ASN A 44 138.26 15.78 55.97
C ASN A 44 137.82 14.36 56.37
N GLY A 45 137.19 14.20 57.52
CA GLY A 45 136.83 12.89 58.05
C GLY A 45 137.92 12.27 58.93
N ASP A 46 138.93 13.04 59.31
CA ASP A 46 140.10 12.54 60.04
C ASP A 46 140.05 12.92 61.54
N ILE A 47 140.77 12.14 62.36
CA ILE A 47 140.97 12.33 63.80
C ILE A 47 142.47 12.20 64.11
N THR A 48 143.15 13.28 64.50
CA THR A 48 144.60 13.28 64.80
C THR A 48 144.88 13.23 66.30
N LEU A 49 145.57 12.19 66.75
CA LEU A 49 145.92 11.83 68.12
C LEU A 49 147.38 12.20 68.45
N THR A 50 147.67 12.56 69.71
CA THR A 50 149.05 12.86 70.19
C THR A 50 149.49 11.87 71.27
N VAL A 51 150.67 11.25 71.12
CA VAL A 51 151.28 10.30 72.08
C VAL A 51 152.59 10.87 72.65
N GLN A 52 152.95 10.52 73.88
CA GLN A 52 154.11 11.05 74.63
C GLN A 52 154.94 9.92 75.24
N ASP A 53 156.27 9.96 75.13
CA ASP A 53 157.17 8.97 75.75
C ASP A 53 157.20 9.15 77.27
N GLN A 54 157.01 8.05 78.00
CA GLN A 54 156.97 8.02 79.44
C GLN A 54 158.34 8.16 80.09
N ASN A 55 159.39 7.61 79.47
CA ASN A 55 160.76 7.63 80.00
C ASN A 55 161.51 8.92 79.58
N HIS A 56 161.02 9.61 78.54
CA HIS A 56 161.52 10.89 78.04
C HIS A 56 160.34 11.85 77.79
N LYS A 57 159.84 12.52 78.85
CA LYS A 57 158.56 13.28 78.79
C LYS A 57 158.54 14.43 77.78
N ASP A 58 159.69 14.87 77.33
CA ASP A 58 159.91 15.90 76.33
C ASP A 58 159.75 15.39 74.89
N LYS A 59 159.52 14.08 74.67
CA LYS A 59 159.22 13.51 73.35
C LYS A 59 157.73 13.19 73.17
N THR A 60 157.11 13.83 72.18
CA THR A 60 155.76 13.51 71.70
C THR A 60 155.75 13.19 70.21
N GLU A 61 154.82 12.33 69.78
CA GLU A 61 154.55 11.93 68.39
C GLU A 61 153.04 12.01 68.10
N THR A 62 152.62 11.95 66.84
CA THR A 62 151.20 11.97 66.47
C THR A 62 150.77 10.77 65.62
N VAL A 63 149.49 10.39 65.71
CA VAL A 63 148.84 9.28 64.98
C VAL A 63 147.47 9.73 64.47
N THR A 64 147.12 9.50 63.20
CA THR A 64 145.83 9.95 62.62
C THR A 64 144.93 8.78 62.17
N ILE A 65 143.62 8.84 62.42
CA ILE A 65 142.56 7.94 61.89
C ILE A 65 141.78 8.68 60.80
N LYS A 66 141.43 8.03 59.68
CA LYS A 66 140.75 8.65 58.52
C LYS A 66 139.37 8.04 58.22
N ASP A 67 138.58 8.73 57.39
CA ASP A 67 137.29 8.29 56.81
C ASP A 67 136.10 8.10 57.79
N VAL A 68 135.87 9.06 58.69
CA VAL A 68 134.74 9.03 59.64
C VAL A 68 133.59 9.95 59.21
N ALA A 69 132.36 9.42 59.15
CA ALA A 69 131.17 10.17 58.70
C ALA A 69 130.54 11.06 59.79
N LYS A 70 129.94 12.20 59.37
CA LYS A 70 129.22 13.15 60.25
C LYS A 70 127.73 12.81 60.35
N LYS A 71 127.20 12.81 61.58
CA LYS A 71 125.78 12.50 61.87
C LYS A 71 124.78 13.48 61.21
N SER A 72 125.16 14.73 60.96
CA SER A 72 124.27 15.77 60.39
C SER A 72 123.80 15.45 58.98
N ASP A 73 124.68 14.87 58.17
CA ASP A 73 124.43 14.68 56.73
C ASP A 73 123.46 13.52 56.51
N LEU A 74 123.53 12.49 57.35
CA LEU A 74 122.61 11.36 57.35
C LEU A 74 121.17 11.80 57.64
N THR A 75 120.96 12.71 58.60
CA THR A 75 119.62 13.21 58.96
C THR A 75 118.95 14.00 57.83
N SER A 76 119.73 14.75 57.03
CA SER A 76 119.20 15.57 55.94
C SER A 76 118.66 14.72 54.78
N SER A 77 119.33 13.61 54.46
CA SER A 77 118.87 12.68 53.42
C SER A 77 117.54 11.99 53.79
N ASP A 78 117.36 11.63 55.07
CA ASP A 78 116.14 10.96 55.55
C ASP A 78 114.89 11.86 55.41
N LYS A 79 115.02 13.15 55.73
CA LYS A 79 113.93 14.11 55.55
C LYS A 79 113.49 14.24 54.09
N LYS A 80 114.43 14.36 53.15
CA LYS A 80 114.10 14.48 51.72
C LYS A 80 113.37 13.25 51.21
N PHE A 81 113.73 12.06 51.66
CA PHE A 81 113.02 10.85 51.29
C PHE A 81 111.55 10.87 51.76
N THR A 82 111.30 11.40 52.96
CA THR A 82 109.97 11.44 53.57
C THR A 82 108.99 12.39 52.85
N ASP A 83 109.47 13.53 52.34
CA ASP A 83 108.59 14.58 51.76
C ASP A 83 108.13 14.28 50.32
N TYR A 84 108.88 13.48 49.55
CA TYR A 84 108.59 13.23 48.12
C TYR A 84 108.00 11.85 47.82
N ALA A 85 108.20 10.87 48.70
CA ALA A 85 107.72 9.52 48.46
C ALA A 85 106.24 9.40 48.81
N VAL A 86 105.43 8.93 47.86
CA VAL A 86 104.12 8.36 48.18
C VAL A 86 104.37 7.02 48.85
N LYS A 87 103.86 6.88 50.06
CA LYS A 87 104.08 5.72 50.91
C LYS A 87 102.79 4.94 51.03
N TYR A 88 102.96 3.64 51.22
CA TYR A 88 101.92 2.82 51.78
C TYR A 88 101.59 3.32 53.19
N ASP A 89 100.34 3.17 53.57
CA ASP A 89 99.91 3.51 54.92
C ASP A 89 100.64 2.64 55.96
N LYS A 90 100.67 3.09 57.21
CA LYS A 90 101.25 2.34 58.33
C LYS A 90 100.20 2.07 59.39
N ASP A 91 100.28 0.86 59.94
CA ASP A 91 99.54 0.45 61.13
C ASP A 91 100.56 0.31 62.28
N GLY A 92 100.79 1.40 63.02
CA GLY A 92 101.88 1.50 63.98
C GLY A 92 103.25 1.41 63.29
N ASP A 93 104.06 0.42 63.68
CA ASP A 93 105.39 0.19 63.11
C ASP A 93 105.37 -0.70 61.83
N THR A 94 104.20 -1.23 61.43
CA THR A 94 104.07 -2.13 60.26
C THR A 94 103.55 -1.37 59.03
N VAL A 95 104.07 -1.70 57.84
CA VAL A 95 103.62 -1.11 56.56
C VAL A 95 102.40 -1.87 56.00
N ASN A 96 101.29 -1.17 55.75
CA ASN A 96 100.05 -1.68 55.16
C ASN A 96 100.05 -1.48 53.64
N LYS A 97 100.25 -2.57 52.88
CA LYS A 97 100.33 -2.53 51.41
C LYS A 97 98.98 -2.49 50.69
N ASN A 98 97.86 -2.47 51.41
CA ASN A 98 96.51 -2.48 50.82
C ASN A 98 95.91 -1.08 50.69
N SER A 99 96.52 -0.06 51.28
CA SER A 99 96.02 1.31 51.22
C SER A 99 97.14 2.33 51.04
N ILE A 100 96.75 3.41 50.40
CA ILE A 100 97.53 4.62 50.25
C ILE A 100 96.60 5.76 50.63
N THR A 101 96.94 6.46 51.69
CA THR A 101 96.31 7.71 52.09
C THR A 101 97.17 8.84 51.55
N LEU A 102 96.59 9.65 50.68
CA LEU A 102 97.27 10.83 50.15
C LEU A 102 97.18 11.94 51.21
N GLU A 103 98.31 12.28 51.83
CA GLU A 103 98.44 13.24 52.94
C GLU A 103 98.09 14.72 52.58
N GLY A 104 97.46 14.97 51.43
CA GLY A 104 97.04 16.31 51.01
C GLY A 104 95.97 16.93 51.91
N ASP A 105 95.55 18.15 51.56
CA ASP A 105 94.58 18.92 52.34
C ASP A 105 93.25 18.16 52.53
N THR A 106 92.75 18.11 53.77
CA THR A 106 91.59 17.28 54.13
C THR A 106 90.24 17.83 53.65
N LYS A 107 90.18 19.07 53.16
CA LYS A 107 88.95 19.67 52.61
C LYS A 107 88.85 19.52 51.11
N THR A 108 89.98 19.66 50.42
CA THR A 108 90.05 19.64 48.95
C THR A 108 90.54 18.31 48.40
N GLY A 109 91.20 17.50 49.23
CA GLY A 109 91.77 16.22 48.87
C GLY A 109 92.97 16.34 47.94
N THR A 110 93.50 15.19 47.54
CA THR A 110 94.58 15.12 46.53
C THR A 110 93.99 14.72 45.19
N VAL A 111 94.21 15.54 44.17
CA VAL A 111 93.87 15.18 42.79
C VAL A 111 95.00 14.31 42.22
N ILE A 112 94.67 13.08 41.84
CA ILE A 112 95.58 12.22 41.08
C ILE A 112 95.48 12.63 39.61
N LYS A 113 96.51 13.32 39.12
CA LYS A 113 96.62 13.69 37.70
C LYS A 113 97.27 12.56 36.91
N ASN A 114 97.04 12.56 35.60
CA ASN A 114 97.61 11.58 34.67
C ASN A 114 97.16 10.12 34.92
N VAL A 115 95.92 9.94 35.36
CA VAL A 115 95.29 8.61 35.44
C VAL A 115 94.84 8.20 34.04
N GLY A 116 95.49 7.16 33.49
CA GLY A 116 95.08 6.54 32.23
C GLY A 116 93.66 5.98 32.30
N ALA A 117 93.04 5.72 31.15
CA ALA A 117 91.71 5.11 31.12
C ALA A 117 91.80 3.65 31.59
N GLY A 118 91.18 3.33 32.72
CA GLY A 118 91.12 1.97 33.23
C GLY A 118 90.13 1.09 32.46
N SER A 119 90.28 -0.22 32.49
CA SER A 119 89.31 -1.13 31.88
C SER A 119 87.95 -1.00 32.57
N VAL A 120 86.86 -0.76 31.80
CA VAL A 120 85.49 -0.69 32.33
C VAL A 120 84.80 -2.02 32.09
N ASN A 121 85.01 -2.96 32.99
CA ASN A 121 84.35 -4.26 33.02
C ASN A 121 84.12 -4.72 34.47
N LYS A 122 83.37 -5.81 34.66
CA LYS A 122 82.93 -6.30 35.97
C LYS A 122 84.08 -6.57 36.97
N ASP A 123 85.25 -6.98 36.48
CA ASP A 123 86.34 -7.50 37.32
C ASP A 123 87.53 -6.53 37.49
N SER A 124 87.50 -5.40 36.78
CA SER A 124 88.57 -4.40 36.82
C SER A 124 88.82 -3.84 38.21
N LYS A 125 90.10 -3.71 38.57
CA LYS A 125 90.59 -3.03 39.79
C LYS A 125 91.36 -1.75 39.45
N GLU A 126 91.32 -1.34 38.19
CA GLU A 126 91.98 -0.13 37.70
C GLU A 126 91.15 1.10 38.07
N ALA A 127 91.82 2.23 38.31
CA ALA A 127 91.14 3.49 38.47
C ALA A 127 90.52 3.93 37.13
N VAL A 128 89.26 4.38 37.16
CA VAL A 128 88.61 5.01 36.00
C VAL A 128 88.78 6.52 36.06
N ASN A 129 88.91 7.16 34.90
CA ASN A 129 89.03 8.61 34.82
C ASN A 129 87.70 9.29 34.40
N GLY A 130 87.62 10.61 34.54
CA GLY A 130 86.39 11.38 34.28
C GLY A 130 85.85 11.24 32.85
N SER A 131 86.70 11.02 31.84
CA SER A 131 86.24 10.84 30.45
C SER A 131 85.43 9.56 30.26
N GLN A 132 85.70 8.53 31.06
CA GLN A 132 85.01 7.24 30.99
C GLN A 132 83.62 7.34 31.63
N LEU A 133 83.51 8.06 32.74
CA LEU A 133 82.23 8.35 33.40
C LEU A 133 81.34 9.29 32.56
N TYR A 134 81.94 10.27 31.87
CA TYR A 134 81.19 11.19 31.00
C TYR A 134 80.45 10.45 29.88
N LYS A 135 81.09 9.47 29.24
CA LYS A 135 80.49 8.71 28.12
C LYS A 135 79.18 8.03 28.50
N THR A 136 79.09 7.45 29.70
CA THR A 136 77.89 6.75 30.17
C THR A 136 76.78 7.68 30.64
N ASN A 137 77.10 8.94 30.96
CA ASN A 137 76.14 9.93 31.45
C ASN A 137 75.45 10.74 30.34
N GLN A 138 75.73 10.46 29.06
CA GLN A 138 75.15 11.23 27.93
C GLN A 138 73.65 11.00 27.68
N GLY A 139 73.02 10.01 28.32
CA GLY A 139 71.56 9.82 28.20
C GLY A 139 71.10 9.19 26.88
N PHE A 140 69.82 9.40 26.55
CA PHE A 140 69.20 9.00 25.28
C PHE A 140 68.05 9.93 24.86
N ASP A 141 67.78 10.00 23.56
CA ASP A 141 66.72 10.85 23.00
C ASP A 141 65.39 10.09 22.81
N VAL A 142 64.27 10.82 22.98
CA VAL A 142 62.90 10.35 22.73
C VAL A 142 62.23 11.31 21.73
N TYR A 143 61.64 10.79 20.65
CA TYR A 143 60.98 11.62 19.63
C TYR A 143 59.54 11.19 19.31
N ILE A 144 58.72 12.14 18.84
CA ILE A 144 57.35 11.93 18.38
C ILE A 144 57.30 12.01 16.84
N LYS A 145 56.81 10.95 16.18
CA LYS A 145 56.71 10.82 14.71
C LYS A 145 58.06 10.75 13.98
N ASP A 146 58.85 11.83 14.00
CA ASP A 146 60.14 11.98 13.30
C ASP A 146 61.21 12.60 14.22
N ASN A 147 62.48 12.19 14.10
CA ASN A 147 63.61 12.69 14.91
C ASN A 147 64.08 14.08 14.42
N THR A 148 63.33 15.11 14.80
CA THR A 148 63.65 16.52 14.56
C THR A 148 63.69 17.28 15.88
N ASP A 149 64.37 18.43 15.91
CA ASP A 149 64.50 19.25 17.13
C ASP A 149 63.14 19.66 17.74
N GLY A 150 62.09 19.81 16.91
CA GLY A 150 60.74 20.14 17.38
C GLY A 150 59.97 18.97 17.98
N ASN A 151 60.44 17.74 17.76
CA ASN A 151 59.75 16.51 18.15
C ASN A 151 60.54 15.67 19.15
N THR A 152 61.77 16.09 19.52
CA THR A 152 62.73 15.29 20.30
C THR A 152 63.05 15.96 21.63
N PHE A 153 63.11 15.17 22.71
CA PHE A 153 63.66 15.61 23.99
C PHE A 153 64.63 14.57 24.55
N ASN A 154 65.64 15.03 25.27
CA ASN A 154 66.72 14.21 25.82
C ASN A 154 66.43 13.81 27.26
N VAL A 155 66.68 12.54 27.59
CA VAL A 155 66.65 12.00 28.96
C VAL A 155 68.09 11.79 29.41
N LYS A 156 68.53 12.56 30.41
CA LYS A 156 69.91 12.50 30.94
C LYS A 156 70.08 11.32 31.90
N LEU A 157 71.33 10.84 32.05
CA LEU A 157 71.70 9.82 33.02
C LEU A 157 72.71 10.38 34.01
N GLY A 158 72.56 10.04 35.30
CA GLY A 158 73.52 10.41 36.35
C GLY A 158 73.13 11.59 37.24
N ASP A 159 71.92 12.16 37.08
CA ASP A 159 71.34 13.08 38.06
C ASP A 159 70.74 12.31 39.27
N ASP A 160 70.72 12.96 40.44
CA ASP A 160 70.22 12.36 41.69
C ASP A 160 68.70 12.07 41.66
N THR A 161 67.96 12.77 40.80
CA THR A 161 66.51 12.57 40.57
C THR A 161 66.26 11.91 39.23
N LYS A 162 65.47 10.83 39.21
CA LYS A 162 65.09 10.13 37.97
C LYS A 162 64.06 10.95 37.19
N ASP A 163 64.31 11.18 35.90
CA ASP A 163 63.28 11.65 34.97
C ASP A 163 62.23 10.54 34.74
N ALA A 164 60.94 10.89 34.85
CA ALA A 164 59.83 10.00 34.51
C ALA A 164 59.09 10.56 33.29
N PHE A 165 58.91 9.72 32.26
CA PHE A 165 58.19 10.08 31.04
C PHE A 165 57.07 9.06 30.77
N GLY A 166 55.88 9.56 30.39
CA GLY A 166 54.69 8.77 30.13
C GLY A 166 53.95 9.23 28.89
N PHE A 167 53.20 8.31 28.27
CA PHE A 167 52.31 8.58 27.15
C PHE A 167 50.87 8.53 27.67
N ASP A 168 50.11 9.61 27.50
CA ASP A 168 48.70 9.69 27.87
C ASP A 168 47.82 9.83 26.61
N ALA A 169 46.60 9.30 26.65
CA ALA A 169 45.63 9.38 25.55
C ALA A 169 44.39 10.13 26.00
N GLY A 170 43.97 11.08 25.17
CA GLY A 170 42.65 11.70 25.31
C GLY A 170 41.53 10.69 25.11
N ASN A 171 40.33 11.06 25.56
CA ASN A 171 39.12 10.24 25.42
C ASN A 171 38.89 9.78 23.97
N GLY A 172 38.60 8.51 23.76
CA GLY A 172 38.36 7.92 22.44
C GLY A 172 39.62 7.45 21.69
N LEU A 173 40.81 7.64 22.28
CA LEU A 173 42.07 7.10 21.76
C LEU A 173 42.57 5.94 22.64
N ALA A 174 43.16 4.93 22.02
CA ALA A 174 43.87 3.83 22.66
C ALA A 174 45.38 3.94 22.40
N ILE A 175 46.18 3.56 23.40
CA ILE A 175 47.64 3.51 23.28
C ILE A 175 48.07 2.05 23.32
N THR A 176 48.82 1.62 22.31
CA THR A 176 49.47 0.30 22.30
C THR A 176 50.98 0.45 22.17
N ARG A 177 51.71 -0.41 22.89
CA ARG A 177 53.17 -0.49 22.85
C ARG A 177 53.60 -1.80 22.19
N ASN A 178 54.42 -1.69 21.15
CA ASN A 178 55.14 -2.83 20.59
C ASN A 178 56.65 -2.51 20.55
N GLY A 179 57.40 -3.09 21.48
CA GLY A 179 58.83 -2.78 21.66
C GLY A 179 59.07 -1.31 22.02
N LYS A 180 59.72 -0.57 21.12
CA LYS A 180 60.01 0.87 21.22
C LYS A 180 58.99 1.76 20.49
N LYS A 181 57.99 1.20 19.79
CA LYS A 181 56.96 1.96 19.06
C LYS A 181 55.70 2.09 19.91
N ILE A 182 55.19 3.31 20.03
CA ILE A 182 53.88 3.64 20.60
C ILE A 182 52.93 4.01 19.45
N THR A 183 51.74 3.41 19.41
CA THR A 183 50.71 3.70 18.41
C THR A 183 49.46 4.22 19.09
N TYR A 184 48.97 5.37 18.62
CA TYR A 184 47.65 5.88 18.94
C TYR A 184 46.67 5.38 17.90
N SER A 185 45.59 4.74 18.33
CA SER A 185 44.45 4.37 17.48
C SER A 185 43.17 4.94 18.07
N LEU A 186 42.10 5.03 17.28
CA LEU A 186 40.77 5.15 17.88
C LEU A 186 40.48 3.90 18.71
N GLN A 187 39.76 4.08 19.80
CA GLN A 187 39.16 2.95 20.53
C GLN A 187 38.12 2.27 19.64
N ASP A 188 37.83 0.99 19.89
CA ASP A 188 36.76 0.28 19.19
C ASP A 188 35.41 1.02 19.36
N ASP A 189 35.18 1.54 20.57
CA ASP A 189 34.05 2.41 20.89
C ASP A 189 34.53 3.85 21.17
N VAL A 190 34.13 4.81 20.33
CA VAL A 190 34.46 6.24 20.51
C VAL A 190 33.24 6.98 21.05
N SER A 191 33.27 7.36 22.32
CA SER A 191 32.28 8.27 22.90
C SER A 191 32.70 9.72 22.71
N ILE A 192 31.84 10.52 22.08
CA ILE A 192 32.05 11.95 21.84
C ILE A 192 31.08 12.74 22.72
N GLY A 193 31.61 13.69 23.51
CA GLY A 193 30.87 14.37 24.57
C GLY A 193 31.01 13.67 25.93
N LYS A 194 30.41 14.26 26.96
CA LYS A 194 30.38 13.68 28.32
C LYS A 194 28.93 13.45 28.72
N ALA A 195 28.63 12.31 29.36
CA ALA A 195 27.31 12.05 29.92
C ALA A 195 27.09 12.80 31.24
N GLY A 196 25.85 13.17 31.56
CA GLY A 196 25.44 13.81 32.84
C GLY A 196 24.88 15.23 32.69
N GLN A 197 24.30 15.79 33.75
CA GLN A 197 23.67 17.12 33.73
C GLN A 197 24.66 18.26 33.38
N ASP A 198 25.95 18.06 33.64
CA ASP A 198 27.04 18.99 33.29
C ASP A 198 27.84 18.55 32.04
N GLY A 199 27.37 17.49 31.37
CA GLY A 199 27.98 16.95 30.16
C GLY A 199 27.83 17.89 28.97
N LYS A 200 28.92 18.15 28.23
CA LYS A 200 28.83 18.84 26.94
C LYS A 200 28.41 17.83 25.86
N ASP A 201 27.39 18.19 25.09
CA ASP A 201 26.88 17.37 23.99
C ASP A 201 27.97 17.03 22.98
N GLY A 202 28.05 15.76 22.59
CA GLY A 202 28.87 15.34 21.48
C GLY A 202 28.31 15.85 20.16
N LYS A 203 29.18 16.33 19.27
CA LYS A 203 28.82 16.69 17.89
C LYS A 203 29.85 16.14 16.93
N ILE A 204 29.39 15.38 15.94
CA ILE A 204 30.19 15.01 14.77
C ILE A 204 29.67 15.85 13.60
N THR A 205 30.56 16.55 12.91
CA THR A 205 30.23 17.21 11.66
C THR A 205 31.25 16.82 10.61
N VAL A 206 30.77 16.19 9.54
CA VAL A 206 31.54 15.93 8.32
C VAL A 206 31.16 17.03 7.34
N ASN A 207 32.08 17.95 7.07
CA ASN A 207 31.86 19.02 6.10
C ASN A 207 32.25 18.54 4.71
N GLY A 208 31.37 18.72 3.73
CA GLY A 208 31.69 18.68 2.31
C GLY A 208 31.88 20.09 1.75
N LYS A 209 32.13 20.18 0.44
CA LYS A 209 32.21 21.47 -0.27
C LYS A 209 30.81 22.09 -0.38
N ASP A 210 30.74 23.40 -0.63
CA ASP A 210 29.47 24.07 -1.00
C ASP A 210 28.30 23.91 0.00
N GLY A 211 28.61 23.78 1.30
CA GLY A 211 27.61 23.66 2.37
C GLY A 211 27.06 22.26 2.62
N GLU A 212 27.59 21.24 1.91
CA GLU A 212 27.31 19.83 2.20
C GLU A 212 27.75 19.51 3.63
N SER A 213 26.90 18.80 4.38
CA SER A 213 27.33 18.30 5.68
C SER A 213 26.53 17.08 6.14
N VAL A 214 27.19 16.24 6.94
CA VAL A 214 26.53 15.27 7.81
C VAL A 214 26.80 15.68 9.24
N THR A 215 25.74 15.92 10.01
CA THR A 215 25.84 16.29 11.42
C THR A 215 25.14 15.23 12.27
N ILE A 216 25.82 14.76 13.31
CA ILE A 216 25.26 13.93 14.37
C ILE A 216 25.35 14.74 15.67
N ASN A 217 24.21 15.07 16.26
CA ASN A 217 24.12 15.92 17.45
C ASN A 217 23.57 15.13 18.65
N GLY A 218 24.39 14.98 19.68
CA GLY A 218 24.05 14.29 20.91
C GLY A 218 22.99 15.02 21.76
N LYS A 219 22.79 16.33 21.57
CA LYS A 219 21.85 17.14 22.37
C LYS A 219 20.42 16.60 22.36
N ASN A 220 19.97 16.15 21.20
CA ASN A 220 18.60 15.76 20.89
C ASN A 220 18.52 14.50 20.02
N GLY A 221 19.64 13.81 19.82
CA GLY A 221 19.72 12.65 18.95
C GLY A 221 19.39 12.98 17.49
N GLU A 222 19.74 14.19 17.04
CA GLU A 222 19.47 14.63 15.68
C GLU A 222 20.59 14.20 14.73
N ILE A 223 20.21 13.59 13.61
CA ILE A 223 21.09 13.34 12.48
C ILE A 223 20.58 14.18 11.32
N GLY A 224 21.41 15.10 10.84
CA GLY A 224 21.11 15.97 9.70
C GLY A 224 22.06 15.68 8.55
N ILE A 225 21.52 15.44 7.36
CA ILE A 225 22.27 15.38 6.10
C ILE A 225 21.81 16.56 5.26
N GLN A 226 22.73 17.42 4.89
CA GLN A 226 22.50 18.58 4.03
C GLN A 226 23.25 18.36 2.72
N GLY A 227 22.51 18.33 1.61
CA GLY A 227 23.06 18.33 0.25
C GLY A 227 23.63 19.70 -0.15
N PRO A 228 24.31 19.78 -1.30
CA PRO A 228 24.97 21.00 -1.77
C PRO A 228 23.98 22.14 -1.94
N LYS A 229 24.45 23.37 -1.75
CA LYS A 229 23.65 24.55 -2.06
C LYS A 229 23.17 24.55 -3.51
N GLY A 230 21.96 25.02 -3.73
CA GLY A 230 21.41 25.25 -5.07
C GLY A 230 22.21 26.34 -5.82
N ALA A 231 21.94 26.49 -7.12
CA ALA A 231 22.55 27.54 -7.94
C ALA A 231 22.24 28.97 -7.44
N ASP A 232 21.22 29.12 -6.60
CA ASP A 232 20.81 30.35 -5.92
C ASP A 232 21.51 30.57 -4.55
N GLY A 233 22.43 29.69 -4.17
CA GLY A 233 23.19 29.77 -2.92
C GLY A 233 22.41 29.35 -1.66
N LYS A 234 21.19 28.83 -1.81
CA LYS A 234 20.35 28.36 -0.69
C LYS A 234 20.59 26.89 -0.40
N ASP A 235 20.19 26.46 0.80
CA ASP A 235 20.32 25.07 1.23
C ASP A 235 19.65 24.12 0.22
N GLY A 236 20.39 23.08 -0.18
CA GLY A 236 19.86 22.02 -1.02
C GLY A 236 18.94 21.06 -0.26
N ASN A 237 18.75 19.88 -0.83
CA ASN A 237 17.96 18.83 -0.20
C ASN A 237 18.52 18.47 1.18
N SER A 238 17.65 18.20 2.14
CA SER A 238 18.07 17.71 3.45
C SER A 238 17.26 16.50 3.90
N VAL A 239 17.92 15.70 4.73
CA VAL A 239 17.32 14.57 5.45
C VAL A 239 17.59 14.78 6.93
N THR A 240 16.55 14.69 7.75
CA THR A 240 16.64 14.86 9.20
C THR A 240 16.04 13.64 9.89
N LEU A 241 16.74 13.13 10.90
CA LEU A 241 16.22 12.17 11.86
C LEU A 241 16.30 12.82 13.23
N SER A 242 15.20 12.84 13.99
CA SER A 242 15.16 13.39 15.34
C SER A 242 14.72 12.31 16.32
N GLY A 243 15.63 11.88 17.19
CA GLY A 243 15.30 10.99 18.31
C GLY A 243 14.38 11.68 19.34
N LYS A 244 14.53 13.00 19.53
CA LYS A 244 13.70 13.79 20.45
C LYS A 244 12.21 13.77 20.08
N ASP A 245 11.91 13.93 18.80
CA ASP A 245 10.53 14.05 18.31
C ASP A 245 10.03 12.75 17.67
N GLY A 246 10.90 11.75 17.49
CA GLY A 246 10.59 10.50 16.80
C GLY A 246 10.26 10.72 15.32
N THR A 247 10.87 11.73 14.69
CA THR A 247 10.54 12.15 13.32
C THR A 247 11.64 11.82 12.32
N ILE A 248 11.22 11.54 11.09
CA ILE A 248 12.10 11.41 9.92
C ILE A 248 11.58 12.36 8.86
N GLY A 249 12.38 13.36 8.48
CA GLY A 249 12.04 14.36 7.49
C GLY A 249 12.94 14.27 6.27
N VAL A 250 12.34 14.43 5.09
CA VAL A 250 13.06 14.82 3.88
C VAL A 250 12.50 16.15 3.41
N GLN A 251 13.39 17.08 3.06
CA GLN A 251 13.04 18.42 2.64
C GLN A 251 13.77 18.74 1.33
N GLY A 252 13.00 19.06 0.31
CA GLY A 252 13.53 19.56 -0.96
C GLY A 252 14.18 20.95 -0.79
N PRO A 253 14.91 21.40 -1.81
CA PRO A 253 15.68 22.64 -1.72
C PRO A 253 14.72 23.82 -1.57
N LYS A 254 15.18 24.89 -0.92
CA LYS A 254 14.40 26.12 -0.83
C LYS A 254 14.18 26.70 -2.23
N GLY A 255 13.01 27.28 -2.46
CA GLY A 255 12.73 27.97 -3.72
C GLY A 255 13.53 29.27 -3.88
N ALA A 256 13.50 29.86 -5.08
CA ALA A 256 14.11 31.16 -5.36
C ALA A 256 13.56 32.30 -4.47
N ASP A 257 12.38 32.13 -3.87
CA ASP A 257 11.74 33.01 -2.89
C ASP A 257 12.16 32.75 -1.42
N GLY A 258 12.94 31.70 -1.16
CA GLY A 258 13.49 31.38 0.17
C GLY A 258 12.56 30.55 1.04
N LYS A 259 11.39 30.19 0.52
CA LYS A 259 10.46 29.27 1.15
C LYS A 259 10.87 27.81 0.95
N ASP A 260 10.35 26.95 1.81
CA ASP A 260 10.67 25.52 1.81
C ASP A 260 10.14 24.82 0.54
N GLY A 261 10.93 23.89 0.00
CA GLY A 261 10.49 23.00 -1.07
C GLY A 261 9.50 21.93 -0.60
N ASN A 262 9.21 20.94 -1.44
CA ASN A 262 8.37 19.80 -1.06
C ASN A 262 9.01 19.02 0.09
N SER A 263 8.21 18.51 1.02
CA SER A 263 8.70 17.67 2.12
C SER A 263 7.78 16.51 2.45
N VAL A 264 8.39 15.47 3.01
CA VAL A 264 7.69 14.36 3.66
C VAL A 264 8.25 14.19 5.05
N THR A 265 7.38 14.06 6.04
CA THR A 265 7.76 13.87 7.44
C THR A 265 6.98 12.69 8.02
N LEU A 266 7.68 11.68 8.51
CA LEU A 266 7.12 10.63 9.34
C LEU A 266 7.18 11.10 10.79
N ASN A 267 6.10 10.95 11.53
CA ASN A 267 6.02 11.35 12.93
C ASN A 267 5.60 10.18 13.82
N GLY A 268 6.56 9.62 14.56
CA GLY A 268 6.32 8.52 15.48
C GLY A 268 5.47 8.89 16.70
N LYS A 269 5.37 10.19 17.04
CA LYS A 269 4.59 10.65 18.20
C LYS A 269 3.08 10.48 18.01
N ASP A 270 2.59 10.73 16.80
CA ASP A 270 1.16 10.66 16.46
C ASP A 270 0.85 9.66 15.34
N GLY A 271 1.85 8.93 14.84
CA GLY A 271 1.71 7.93 13.78
C GLY A 271 1.35 8.52 12.42
N SER A 272 1.61 9.82 12.21
CA SER A 272 1.26 10.51 10.96
C SER A 272 2.39 10.52 9.93
N ILE A 273 2.00 10.64 8.66
CA ILE A 273 2.88 11.00 7.55
C ILE A 273 2.38 12.33 6.99
N GLY A 274 3.14 13.39 7.24
CA GLY A 274 2.89 14.70 6.66
C GLY A 274 3.57 14.82 5.31
N ILE A 275 2.82 15.20 4.29
CA ILE A 275 3.31 15.51 2.94
C ILE A 275 2.98 16.97 2.67
N LYS A 276 3.99 17.76 2.31
CA LYS A 276 3.84 19.17 1.96
C LYS A 276 4.37 19.38 0.56
N GLY A 277 3.59 20.06 -0.29
CA GLY A 277 4.12 20.64 -1.52
C GLY A 277 5.02 21.84 -1.20
N LYS A 278 5.61 22.41 -2.27
CA LYS A 278 6.39 23.66 -2.19
C LYS A 278 5.60 24.72 -1.44
N ASP A 279 6.28 25.47 -0.59
CA ASP A 279 5.74 26.58 0.22
C ASP A 279 4.65 26.16 1.23
N GLY A 280 4.47 24.85 1.46
CA GLY A 280 3.43 24.31 2.34
C GLY A 280 2.07 24.11 1.65
N ASP A 281 1.98 24.36 0.35
CA ASP A 281 0.77 24.12 -0.43
C ASP A 281 0.46 22.63 -0.59
N ASN A 282 -0.80 22.28 -0.85
CA ASN A 282 -1.27 20.90 -1.01
C ASN A 282 -0.86 19.99 0.16
N LYS A 283 -0.90 20.53 1.38
CA LYS A 283 -0.55 19.78 2.60
C LYS A 283 -1.56 18.64 2.82
N VAL A 284 -1.02 17.42 2.89
CA VAL A 284 -1.79 16.21 3.18
C VAL A 284 -1.17 15.52 4.40
N ASP A 285 -1.98 15.19 5.41
CA ASP A 285 -1.54 14.28 6.47
C ASP A 285 -2.22 12.93 6.30
N ILE A 286 -1.44 11.86 6.23
CA ILE A 286 -1.94 10.50 6.31
C ILE A 286 -1.84 10.09 7.78
N THR A 287 -2.98 9.70 8.35
CA THR A 287 -3.09 9.30 9.76
C THR A 287 -3.90 8.02 9.89
N THR A 288 -3.90 7.41 11.05
CA THR A 288 -4.85 6.35 11.40
C THR A 288 -5.84 6.85 12.45
N GLY A 289 -7.09 6.41 12.36
CA GLY A 289 -8.10 6.73 13.37
C GLY A 289 -9.33 5.85 13.26
N ASN A 290 -10.28 6.01 14.19
CA ASN A 290 -11.54 5.28 14.15
C ASN A 290 -12.39 5.81 13.00
N GLY A 291 -12.76 4.94 12.06
CA GLY A 291 -13.69 5.28 10.99
C GLY A 291 -15.14 5.33 11.49
N LYS A 292 -15.93 6.26 10.92
CA LYS A 292 -17.37 6.37 11.14
C LYS A 292 -18.19 5.87 9.95
N VAL A 293 -17.53 5.58 8.84
CA VAL A 293 -18.18 5.14 7.60
C VAL A 293 -18.08 3.61 7.45
N GLY A 294 -19.17 3.00 7.01
CA GLY A 294 -19.33 1.55 6.88
C GLY A 294 -20.77 1.14 6.58
N LEU A 295 -20.98 -0.03 5.98
CA LEU A 295 -22.33 -0.55 5.68
C LEU A 295 -23.15 -0.83 6.93
N ASP A 296 -22.51 -1.39 7.94
CA ASP A 296 -23.07 -1.77 9.23
C ASP A 296 -23.16 -0.61 10.22
N GLY A 297 -22.56 0.55 9.90
CA GLY A 297 -22.62 1.77 10.71
C GLY A 297 -22.12 1.59 12.14
N LYS A 298 -21.33 0.54 12.40
CA LYS A 298 -20.69 0.32 13.70
C LYS A 298 -19.38 1.07 13.70
N ASP A 299 -19.35 2.21 14.38
CA ASP A 299 -18.13 2.96 14.68
C ASP A 299 -17.05 2.00 15.25
N GLY A 300 -15.80 2.11 14.78
CA GLY A 300 -14.67 1.62 15.58
C GLY A 300 -13.56 0.82 14.89
N GLU A 301 -13.60 0.55 13.59
CA GLU A 301 -12.42 -0.02 12.92
C GLU A 301 -11.40 1.06 12.56
N THR A 302 -10.11 0.75 12.73
CA THR A 302 -9.01 1.65 12.38
C THR A 302 -8.95 1.83 10.85
N ARG A 303 -9.03 3.08 10.39
CA ARG A 303 -8.93 3.47 8.98
C ARG A 303 -7.69 4.32 8.74
N ILE A 304 -7.19 4.27 7.51
CA ILE A 304 -6.30 5.31 6.98
C ILE A 304 -7.18 6.54 6.68
N ILE A 305 -6.78 7.67 7.24
CA ILE A 305 -7.44 8.96 7.09
C ILE A 305 -6.48 9.89 6.38
N VAL A 306 -6.88 10.35 5.20
CA VAL A 306 -6.16 11.35 4.42
C VAL A 306 -6.76 12.72 4.73
N LYS A 307 -6.02 13.54 5.46
CA LYS A 307 -6.44 14.88 5.86
C LYS A 307 -5.96 15.90 4.84
N ASP A 308 -6.91 16.59 4.22
CA ASP A 308 -6.67 17.78 3.40
C ASP A 308 -7.12 19.01 4.22
N GLY A 309 -6.15 19.67 4.85
CA GLY A 309 -6.42 20.67 5.89
C GLY A 309 -7.24 20.09 7.05
N ASN A 310 -8.44 20.61 7.26
CA ASN A 310 -9.37 20.15 8.32
C ASN A 310 -10.35 19.06 7.83
N LYS A 311 -10.30 18.66 6.55
CA LYS A 311 -11.20 17.66 5.98
C LYS A 311 -10.59 16.27 6.14
N ASN A 312 -11.29 15.39 6.85
CA ASN A 312 -10.93 13.97 6.96
C ASN A 312 -11.54 13.20 5.79
N ASN A 313 -10.70 12.58 4.95
CA ASN A 313 -11.13 11.65 3.93
C ASN A 313 -10.75 10.23 4.39
N GLU A 314 -11.75 9.47 4.84
CA GLU A 314 -11.57 8.07 5.26
C GLU A 314 -11.45 7.18 4.02
N LEU A 315 -10.41 6.35 3.97
CA LEU A 315 -10.20 5.44 2.84
C LEU A 315 -11.14 4.23 2.93
N ALA A 316 -11.86 3.96 1.85
CA ALA A 316 -12.76 2.81 1.78
C ALA A 316 -11.99 1.47 1.83
N THR A 317 -12.56 0.47 2.49
CA THR A 317 -12.03 -0.89 2.65
C THR A 317 -13.10 -1.92 2.25
N MET A 318 -12.73 -3.20 2.22
CA MET A 318 -13.66 -4.30 1.94
C MET A 318 -14.80 -4.45 2.98
N ASN A 319 -14.74 -3.74 4.11
CA ASN A 319 -15.83 -3.69 5.08
C ASN A 319 -16.91 -2.64 4.75
N ASP A 320 -16.63 -1.73 3.82
CA ASP A 320 -17.61 -0.79 3.26
C ASP A 320 -18.41 -1.43 2.13
N GLY A 321 -19.34 -0.68 1.53
CA GLY A 321 -20.02 -1.04 0.28
C GLY A 321 -21.30 -0.23 0.06
N LEU A 322 -22.17 -0.73 -0.81
CA LEU A 322 -23.37 -0.02 -1.25
C LEU A 322 -24.63 -0.55 -0.55
N LYS A 323 -25.53 0.36 -0.22
CA LYS A 323 -26.86 0.08 0.32
C LYS A 323 -27.89 0.13 -0.81
N PHE A 324 -28.73 -0.89 -0.90
CA PHE A 324 -29.83 -1.00 -1.86
C PHE A 324 -31.15 -1.07 -1.09
N MET A 325 -32.17 -0.35 -1.55
CA MET A 325 -33.52 -0.42 -0.98
C MET A 325 -34.51 -0.62 -2.11
N GLY A 326 -35.29 -1.69 -2.02
CA GLY A 326 -36.42 -1.91 -2.91
C GLY A 326 -37.72 -1.37 -2.33
N ASP A 327 -38.84 -1.67 -2.99
CA ASP A 327 -40.17 -1.26 -2.55
C ASP A 327 -40.61 -1.90 -1.21
N SER A 328 -39.85 -2.86 -0.67
CA SER A 328 -40.05 -3.42 0.68
C SER A 328 -39.70 -2.44 1.80
N GLY A 329 -39.05 -1.31 1.49
CA GLY A 329 -38.69 -0.26 2.46
C GLY A 329 -37.53 -0.63 3.40
N THR A 330 -36.91 -1.80 3.22
CA THR A 330 -35.74 -2.22 4.02
C THR A 330 -34.47 -2.07 3.19
N SER A 331 -33.48 -1.36 3.73
CA SER A 331 -32.16 -1.25 3.12
C SER A 331 -31.34 -2.52 3.37
N VAL A 332 -30.72 -3.04 2.32
CA VAL A 332 -29.79 -4.17 2.35
C VAL A 332 -28.43 -3.69 1.86
N GLY A 333 -27.40 -3.88 2.68
CA GLY A 333 -26.02 -3.55 2.34
C GLY A 333 -25.24 -4.75 1.84
N VAL A 334 -24.42 -4.57 0.79
CA VAL A 334 -23.48 -5.59 0.31
C VAL A 334 -22.07 -5.02 0.32
N LYS A 335 -21.17 -5.68 1.06
CA LYS A 335 -19.77 -5.28 1.19
C LYS A 335 -19.07 -5.23 -0.17
N LEU A 336 -18.09 -4.35 -0.33
CA LEU A 336 -17.23 -4.29 -1.51
C LEU A 336 -16.64 -5.68 -1.80
N ASN A 337 -16.41 -5.97 -3.08
CA ASN A 337 -15.98 -7.28 -3.59
C ASN A 337 -16.98 -8.45 -3.38
N ASN A 338 -18.23 -8.17 -3.02
CA ASN A 338 -19.32 -9.14 -3.08
C ASN A 338 -20.30 -8.82 -4.21
N GLN A 339 -20.95 -9.86 -4.72
CA GLN A 339 -21.90 -9.78 -5.82
C GLN A 339 -23.31 -9.41 -5.32
N VAL A 340 -23.99 -8.51 -6.04
CA VAL A 340 -25.42 -8.23 -5.89
C VAL A 340 -26.17 -8.92 -7.03
N ASN A 341 -27.10 -9.80 -6.70
CA ASN A 341 -27.94 -10.48 -7.70
C ASN A 341 -29.21 -9.66 -7.98
N ILE A 342 -29.40 -9.24 -9.22
CA ILE A 342 -30.65 -8.63 -9.70
C ILE A 342 -31.36 -9.67 -10.56
N VAL A 343 -32.39 -10.32 -10.01
CA VAL A 343 -33.05 -11.48 -10.65
C VAL A 343 -34.53 -11.20 -10.96
N GLY A 344 -34.91 -11.30 -12.23
CA GLY A 344 -36.29 -11.15 -12.71
C GLY A 344 -37.08 -12.48 -12.83
N GLY A 345 -36.48 -13.60 -12.44
CA GLY A 345 -37.13 -14.93 -12.43
C GLY A 345 -37.13 -15.70 -13.76
N ILE A 346 -36.63 -15.12 -14.86
CA ILE A 346 -36.50 -15.78 -16.17
C ILE A 346 -35.12 -16.43 -16.33
N LYS A 347 -35.09 -17.65 -16.88
CA LYS A 347 -33.84 -18.28 -17.32
C LYS A 347 -33.44 -17.69 -18.67
N ALA A 348 -32.28 -17.04 -18.72
CA ALA A 348 -31.75 -16.46 -19.94
C ALA A 348 -31.41 -17.54 -20.97
N GLU A 349 -31.99 -17.43 -22.16
CA GLU A 349 -31.58 -18.18 -23.35
C GLU A 349 -30.60 -17.31 -24.13
N ARG A 350 -29.48 -17.88 -24.58
CA ARG A 350 -28.38 -17.11 -25.17
C ARG A 350 -27.95 -17.64 -26.52
N THR A 351 -27.63 -16.71 -27.41
CA THR A 351 -26.79 -16.96 -28.59
C THR A 351 -25.51 -16.15 -28.42
N GLY A 352 -24.42 -16.81 -28.03
CA GLY A 352 -23.19 -16.11 -27.61
C GLY A 352 -23.42 -15.29 -26.34
N ASN A 353 -23.18 -13.98 -26.42
CA ASN A 353 -23.31 -13.04 -25.29
C ASN A 353 -24.67 -12.34 -25.21
N ILE A 354 -25.59 -12.58 -26.15
CA ILE A 354 -26.90 -11.92 -26.24
C ILE A 354 -27.97 -12.84 -25.64
N VAL A 355 -28.82 -12.30 -24.77
CA VAL A 355 -30.02 -12.98 -24.26
C VAL A 355 -31.13 -12.81 -25.29
N THR A 356 -31.67 -13.89 -25.85
CA THR A 356 -32.58 -13.86 -27.00
C THR A 356 -34.06 -13.95 -26.63
N ASN A 357 -34.38 -14.38 -25.41
CA ASN A 357 -35.75 -14.55 -24.94
C ASN A 357 -36.25 -13.37 -24.08
N LEU A 358 -35.61 -12.21 -24.19
CA LEU A 358 -36.00 -10.96 -23.52
C LEU A 358 -36.08 -9.83 -24.57
N THR A 359 -36.92 -8.84 -24.28
CA THR A 359 -37.12 -7.65 -25.10
C THR A 359 -36.31 -6.49 -24.53
N ASP A 360 -35.64 -5.72 -25.39
CA ASP A 360 -34.75 -4.63 -25.00
C ASP A 360 -35.48 -3.34 -24.59
N ASN A 361 -36.74 -3.15 -25.03
CA ASN A 361 -37.41 -1.84 -24.97
C ASN A 361 -38.51 -1.73 -23.91
N ASN A 362 -38.98 -2.84 -23.36
CA ASN A 362 -40.19 -2.83 -22.53
C ASN A 362 -39.95 -2.49 -21.05
N ILE A 363 -38.69 -2.49 -20.58
CA ILE A 363 -38.31 -2.12 -19.20
C ILE A 363 -37.40 -0.89 -19.24
N GLY A 364 -37.87 0.22 -18.67
CA GLY A 364 -37.08 1.43 -18.48
C GLY A 364 -36.54 1.52 -17.05
N VAL A 365 -35.32 2.06 -16.91
CA VAL A 365 -34.72 2.42 -15.63
C VAL A 365 -34.51 3.94 -15.61
N GLU A 366 -35.23 4.64 -14.75
CA GLU A 366 -35.13 6.08 -14.55
C GLU A 366 -34.33 6.37 -13.28
N SER A 367 -33.27 7.16 -13.37
CA SER A 367 -32.54 7.62 -12.19
C SER A 367 -33.06 8.99 -11.75
N ILE A 368 -33.51 9.09 -10.51
CA ILE A 368 -33.97 10.34 -9.89
C ILE A 368 -33.25 10.54 -8.54
N VAL A 369 -33.19 11.77 -8.06
CA VAL A 369 -32.70 12.06 -6.70
C VAL A 369 -33.73 11.54 -5.69
N ASP A 370 -33.26 10.92 -4.61
CA ASP A 370 -34.12 10.53 -3.50
C ASP A 370 -34.30 11.75 -2.57
N ASP A 371 -35.54 12.21 -2.40
CA ASP A 371 -35.90 13.47 -1.72
C ASP A 371 -35.56 13.49 -0.21
N GLN A 372 -35.03 12.38 0.32
CA GLN A 372 -34.45 12.26 1.65
C GLN A 372 -32.93 12.57 1.58
N ASP A 373 -32.58 13.82 1.91
CA ASP A 373 -31.21 14.33 2.11
C ASP A 373 -30.32 14.59 0.88
N ASN A 374 -30.81 14.49 -0.37
CA ASN A 374 -30.04 14.75 -1.61
C ASN A 374 -28.72 13.96 -1.73
N LYS A 375 -28.54 12.91 -0.91
CA LYS A 375 -27.34 12.07 -0.86
C LYS A 375 -27.54 10.73 -1.56
N ASN A 376 -28.79 10.32 -1.74
CA ASN A 376 -29.16 9.05 -2.34
C ASN A 376 -29.78 9.27 -3.73
N ALA A 377 -29.62 8.28 -4.60
CA ALA A 377 -30.31 8.20 -5.88
C ALA A 377 -31.33 7.05 -5.83
N LYS A 378 -32.49 7.25 -6.48
CA LYS A 378 -33.50 6.23 -6.70
C LYS A 378 -33.46 5.77 -8.16
N LEU A 379 -33.37 4.46 -8.36
CA LEU A 379 -33.56 3.83 -9.66
C LEU A 379 -35.01 3.32 -9.74
N VAL A 380 -35.83 3.97 -10.54
CA VAL A 380 -37.23 3.59 -10.76
C VAL A 380 -37.32 2.70 -11.98
N VAL A 381 -37.72 1.45 -11.78
CA VAL A 381 -37.96 0.49 -12.86
C VAL A 381 -39.42 0.59 -13.30
N ARG A 382 -39.68 0.80 -14.59
CA ARG A 382 -41.04 0.94 -15.15
C ARG A 382 -41.21 0.14 -16.43
N LEU A 383 -42.45 -0.28 -16.69
CA LEU A 383 -42.84 -0.79 -18.00
C LEU A 383 -42.97 0.36 -19.00
N ALA A 384 -42.64 0.12 -20.26
CA ALA A 384 -42.94 1.03 -21.35
C ALA A 384 -44.46 1.22 -21.50
N LYS A 385 -44.90 2.44 -21.84
CA LYS A 385 -46.32 2.72 -22.08
C LYS A 385 -46.87 1.90 -23.26
N ASN A 386 -46.04 1.73 -24.29
CA ASN A 386 -46.30 0.88 -25.43
C ASN A 386 -45.36 -0.32 -25.32
N LEU A 387 -45.93 -1.51 -25.14
CA LEU A 387 -45.14 -2.73 -25.14
C LEU A 387 -44.97 -3.21 -26.60
N SER A 388 -43.73 -3.41 -27.04
CA SER A 388 -43.39 -3.94 -28.38
C SER A 388 -42.69 -5.28 -28.27
N ASP A 389 -42.62 -6.02 -29.38
CA ASP A 389 -41.82 -7.26 -29.49
C ASP A 389 -42.17 -8.32 -28.44
N LEU A 390 -43.43 -8.34 -28.01
CA LEU A 390 -43.99 -9.41 -27.18
C LEU A 390 -44.50 -10.53 -28.08
N GLU A 391 -43.95 -11.73 -27.92
CA GLU A 391 -44.43 -12.93 -28.62
C GLU A 391 -45.80 -13.40 -28.07
N ASN A 392 -45.95 -13.39 -26.75
CA ASN A 392 -47.19 -13.82 -26.10
C ASN A 392 -47.41 -13.15 -24.74
N ILE A 393 -48.67 -13.06 -24.33
CA ILE A 393 -49.09 -12.72 -22.96
C ILE A 393 -49.94 -13.86 -22.44
N THR A 394 -49.52 -14.44 -21.32
CA THR A 394 -50.23 -15.55 -20.67
C THR A 394 -50.82 -15.09 -19.34
N PHE A 395 -52.15 -15.13 -19.23
CA PHE A 395 -52.88 -14.91 -17.99
C PHE A 395 -53.21 -16.27 -17.36
N ASN A 396 -52.41 -16.67 -16.37
CA ASN A 396 -52.60 -17.92 -15.65
C ASN A 396 -53.61 -17.75 -14.51
N SER A 397 -54.59 -18.66 -14.42
CA SER A 397 -55.34 -18.91 -13.19
C SER A 397 -54.42 -19.51 -12.12
N LYS A 398 -54.86 -19.51 -10.84
CA LYS A 398 -54.11 -20.11 -9.72
C LYS A 398 -53.72 -21.58 -9.95
N ASP A 399 -54.54 -22.35 -10.68
CA ASP A 399 -54.29 -23.77 -10.97
C ASP A 399 -53.44 -24.02 -12.23
N LYS A 400 -53.14 -22.98 -13.02
CA LYS A 400 -52.38 -23.03 -14.28
C LYS A 400 -52.98 -23.97 -15.34
N THR A 401 -54.23 -24.38 -15.21
CA THR A 401 -54.93 -25.21 -16.19
C THR A 401 -55.62 -24.31 -17.22
N ASN A 402 -55.34 -24.51 -18.51
CA ASN A 402 -55.93 -23.78 -19.64
C ASN A 402 -55.90 -22.23 -19.51
N PRO A 403 -54.71 -21.62 -19.43
CA PRO A 403 -54.61 -20.18 -19.27
C PRO A 403 -55.14 -19.42 -20.49
N MET A 404 -55.63 -18.21 -20.27
CA MET A 404 -55.91 -17.29 -21.36
C MET A 404 -54.58 -16.85 -21.95
N LYS A 405 -54.41 -17.06 -23.25
CA LYS A 405 -53.21 -16.67 -23.99
C LYS A 405 -53.58 -15.70 -25.08
N ILE A 406 -52.88 -14.57 -25.12
CA ILE A 406 -52.83 -13.68 -26.28
C ILE A 406 -51.55 -14.03 -27.01
N ASN A 407 -51.67 -14.60 -28.20
CA ASN A 407 -50.53 -15.02 -29.01
C ASN A 407 -50.34 -14.03 -30.17
N GLY A 408 -49.23 -13.28 -30.14
CA GLY A 408 -48.91 -12.28 -31.15
C GLY A 408 -48.58 -12.89 -32.52
N ASP A 409 -47.87 -14.01 -32.52
CA ASP A 409 -47.46 -14.73 -33.73
C ASP A 409 -48.66 -15.37 -34.43
N ALA A 410 -49.46 -16.11 -33.68
CA ALA A 410 -50.66 -16.78 -34.19
C ALA A 410 -51.83 -15.80 -34.43
N LYS A 411 -51.76 -14.59 -33.87
CA LYS A 411 -52.85 -13.59 -33.88
C LYS A 411 -54.15 -14.14 -33.29
N THR A 412 -54.03 -14.97 -32.25
CA THR A 412 -55.15 -15.62 -31.59
C THR A 412 -55.27 -15.19 -30.14
N ILE A 413 -56.50 -15.31 -29.63
CA ILE A 413 -56.77 -15.28 -28.19
C ILE A 413 -57.52 -16.56 -27.84
N GLU A 414 -56.96 -17.34 -26.92
CA GLU A 414 -57.47 -18.66 -26.56
C GLU A 414 -58.04 -18.69 -25.13
N ASN A 415 -58.90 -19.67 -24.87
CA ASN A 415 -59.52 -19.94 -23.56
C ASN A 415 -60.32 -18.76 -22.98
N ILE A 416 -60.92 -17.94 -23.85
CA ILE A 416 -61.93 -16.94 -23.44
C ILE A 416 -63.28 -17.64 -23.29
N LYS A 417 -63.87 -17.58 -22.09
CA LYS A 417 -65.26 -18.02 -21.88
C LYS A 417 -66.27 -17.03 -22.43
N LYS A 418 -66.05 -15.75 -22.18
CA LYS A 418 -66.99 -14.67 -22.48
C LYS A 418 -66.24 -13.37 -22.72
N MET A 419 -66.61 -12.65 -23.78
CA MET A 419 -66.11 -11.31 -24.07
C MET A 419 -67.30 -10.34 -24.12
N THR A 420 -67.27 -9.30 -23.28
CA THR A 420 -68.33 -8.28 -23.24
C THR A 420 -67.74 -6.94 -23.66
N PHE A 421 -68.31 -6.36 -24.71
CA PHE A 421 -68.02 -5.01 -25.17
C PHE A 421 -69.08 -4.06 -24.59
N GLY A 422 -68.67 -3.12 -23.75
CA GLY A 422 -69.56 -2.24 -22.99
C GLY A 422 -69.72 -2.63 -21.52
N PRO A 423 -70.55 -1.92 -20.74
CA PRO A 423 -70.73 -2.18 -19.32
C PRO A 423 -71.34 -3.57 -19.07
N SER A 424 -70.80 -4.32 -18.10
CA SER A 424 -71.30 -5.66 -17.77
C SER A 424 -72.79 -5.64 -17.41
N SER A 425 -73.53 -6.62 -17.93
CA SER A 425 -74.97 -6.78 -17.68
C SER A 425 -75.84 -5.60 -18.15
N SER A 426 -75.30 -4.69 -18.96
CA SER A 426 -76.05 -3.61 -19.59
C SER A 426 -76.71 -4.09 -20.87
N THR A 427 -77.89 -3.53 -21.17
CA THR A 427 -78.56 -3.67 -22.48
C THR A 427 -77.75 -3.05 -23.62
N ASP A 428 -76.81 -2.15 -23.31
CA ASP A 428 -75.93 -1.49 -24.29
C ASP A 428 -74.65 -2.31 -24.56
N SER A 429 -74.51 -3.49 -23.95
CA SER A 429 -73.35 -4.34 -24.15
C SER A 429 -73.57 -5.37 -25.23
N ILE A 430 -72.54 -5.66 -26.03
CA ILE A 430 -72.50 -6.82 -26.91
C ILE A 430 -71.67 -7.88 -26.23
N THR A 431 -72.19 -9.10 -26.16
CA THR A 431 -71.50 -10.22 -25.54
C THR A 431 -71.27 -11.31 -26.57
N VAL A 432 -70.02 -11.73 -26.72
CA VAL A 432 -69.62 -12.97 -27.38
C VAL A 432 -69.45 -14.03 -26.30
N ASP A 433 -70.40 -14.96 -26.22
CA ASP A 433 -70.42 -16.05 -25.26
C ASP A 433 -69.88 -17.33 -25.93
N GLY A 434 -68.63 -17.67 -25.63
CA GLY A 434 -67.97 -18.85 -26.18
C GLY A 434 -68.48 -20.16 -25.59
N GLU A 435 -69.05 -20.13 -24.38
CA GLU A 435 -69.62 -21.30 -23.70
C GLU A 435 -70.97 -21.69 -24.33
N ASN A 436 -71.85 -20.71 -24.52
CA ASN A 436 -73.15 -20.91 -25.16
C ASN A 436 -73.11 -20.80 -26.70
N LYS A 437 -71.97 -20.37 -27.28
CA LYS A 437 -71.76 -20.15 -28.72
C LYS A 437 -72.76 -19.17 -29.34
N VAL A 438 -73.04 -18.08 -28.63
CA VAL A 438 -74.01 -17.04 -29.06
C VAL A 438 -73.41 -15.65 -28.99
N ILE A 439 -73.97 -14.75 -29.80
CA ILE A 439 -73.76 -13.31 -29.69
C ILE A 439 -75.07 -12.69 -29.20
N THR A 440 -75.03 -11.97 -28.07
CA THR A 440 -76.19 -11.31 -27.48
C THR A 440 -75.95 -9.80 -27.36
N GLY A 441 -77.03 -9.03 -27.14
CA GLY A 441 -76.97 -7.58 -27.04
C GLY A 441 -77.03 -6.84 -28.39
N LEU A 442 -77.34 -7.54 -29.48
CA LEU A 442 -77.65 -6.92 -30.77
C LEU A 442 -78.90 -6.04 -30.65
N SER A 443 -78.79 -4.78 -31.04
CA SER A 443 -79.87 -3.79 -30.90
C SER A 443 -80.98 -3.94 -31.95
N ASN A 444 -80.68 -4.55 -33.10
CA ASN A 444 -81.60 -4.78 -34.20
C ASN A 444 -82.53 -5.98 -33.93
N THR A 445 -83.39 -5.87 -32.93
CA THR A 445 -84.31 -6.94 -32.50
C THR A 445 -85.62 -7.02 -33.32
N LYS A 446 -85.93 -5.98 -34.12
CA LYS A 446 -87.13 -5.89 -34.97
C LYS A 446 -86.78 -5.43 -36.38
N LEU A 447 -87.64 -5.73 -37.36
CA LEU A 447 -87.55 -5.18 -38.71
C LEU A 447 -87.88 -3.69 -38.68
N PRO A 448 -87.09 -2.83 -39.35
CA PRO A 448 -87.45 -1.42 -39.48
C PRO A 448 -88.70 -1.26 -40.35
N THR A 449 -89.49 -0.22 -40.09
CA THR A 449 -90.64 0.15 -40.95
C THR A 449 -90.21 0.58 -42.35
N ASP A 450 -89.00 1.14 -42.45
CA ASP A 450 -88.34 1.51 -43.69
C ASP A 450 -87.16 0.56 -43.95
N LEU A 451 -87.33 -0.35 -44.92
CA LEU A 451 -86.34 -1.36 -45.25
C LEU A 451 -85.05 -0.78 -45.83
N THR A 452 -85.04 0.48 -46.32
CA THR A 452 -83.82 1.12 -46.81
C THR A 452 -82.81 1.43 -45.69
N LYS A 453 -83.26 1.41 -44.44
CA LYS A 453 -82.41 1.55 -43.24
C LYS A 453 -81.66 0.27 -42.89
N MET A 454 -82.02 -0.88 -43.48
CA MET A 454 -81.26 -2.10 -43.31
C MET A 454 -79.88 -1.98 -43.96
N LYS A 455 -78.86 -2.52 -43.28
CA LYS A 455 -77.49 -2.56 -43.78
C LYS A 455 -77.12 -4.00 -44.11
N VAL A 456 -76.53 -4.20 -45.30
CA VAL A 456 -76.21 -5.53 -45.83
C VAL A 456 -75.07 -6.23 -45.08
N ASP A 457 -74.27 -5.47 -44.34
CA ASP A 457 -73.09 -5.91 -43.59
C ASP A 457 -73.34 -6.06 -42.08
N GLN A 458 -74.59 -5.87 -41.63
CA GLN A 458 -74.98 -6.07 -40.24
C GLN A 458 -75.58 -7.46 -40.03
N ALA A 459 -75.19 -8.13 -38.95
CA ALA A 459 -75.77 -9.41 -38.56
C ALA A 459 -77.25 -9.24 -38.18
N ALA A 460 -78.13 -10.11 -38.67
CA ALA A 460 -79.53 -10.14 -38.26
C ALA A 460 -79.70 -10.80 -36.89
N SER A 461 -80.58 -10.28 -36.04
CA SER A 461 -80.96 -10.96 -34.81
C SER A 461 -82.00 -12.05 -35.06
N GLN A 462 -82.12 -13.02 -34.15
CA GLN A 462 -83.19 -14.02 -34.20
C GLN A 462 -84.59 -13.38 -34.14
N GLY A 463 -84.75 -12.23 -33.49
CA GLY A 463 -86.01 -11.47 -33.45
C GLY A 463 -86.44 -10.97 -34.83
N GLN A 464 -85.50 -10.41 -35.60
CA GLN A 464 -85.77 -9.99 -36.98
C GLN A 464 -86.13 -11.17 -37.90
N LEU A 465 -85.40 -12.28 -37.81
CA LEU A 465 -85.70 -13.48 -38.61
C LEU A 465 -87.09 -14.03 -38.28
N LYS A 466 -87.48 -14.01 -37.01
CA LYS A 466 -88.82 -14.39 -36.58
C LYS A 466 -89.91 -13.49 -37.17
N GLU A 467 -89.72 -12.17 -37.17
CA GLU A 467 -90.71 -11.26 -37.77
C GLU A 467 -90.86 -11.47 -39.29
N VAL A 468 -89.77 -11.78 -40.01
CA VAL A 468 -89.84 -12.15 -41.44
C VAL A 468 -90.68 -13.42 -41.61
N LEU A 469 -90.44 -14.44 -40.80
CA LEU A 469 -91.18 -15.71 -40.85
C LEU A 469 -92.67 -15.54 -40.53
N ASP A 470 -93.00 -14.74 -39.52
CA ASP A 470 -94.38 -14.46 -39.14
C ASP A 470 -95.13 -13.71 -40.28
N LYS A 471 -94.48 -12.72 -40.91
CA LYS A 471 -95.05 -12.00 -42.08
C LYS A 471 -95.24 -12.91 -43.30
N ALA A 472 -94.30 -13.82 -43.56
CA ALA A 472 -94.42 -14.80 -44.63
C ALA A 472 -95.62 -15.74 -44.39
N THR A 473 -95.81 -16.18 -43.15
CA THR A 473 -96.95 -17.03 -42.74
C THR A 473 -98.28 -16.28 -42.88
N ALA A 474 -98.37 -15.02 -42.45
CA ALA A 474 -99.60 -14.23 -42.57
C ALA A 474 -100.06 -14.00 -44.02
N THR A 475 -99.13 -13.96 -44.98
CA THR A 475 -99.46 -13.84 -46.41
C THR A 475 -100.24 -15.07 -46.91
N ASP A 476 -100.05 -16.22 -46.27
CA ASP A 476 -100.70 -17.47 -46.64
C ASP A 476 -102.24 -17.39 -46.48
N ASP A 477 -102.73 -16.72 -45.43
CA ASP A 477 -104.17 -16.58 -45.10
C ASP A 477 -104.95 -15.73 -46.11
N PHE A 478 -104.28 -14.76 -46.75
CA PHE A 478 -104.92 -13.83 -47.71
C PHE A 478 -104.72 -14.24 -49.17
N SER A 479 -104.05 -15.36 -49.41
CA SER A 479 -103.71 -15.82 -50.76
C SER A 479 -104.70 -16.86 -51.28
N VAL A 480 -105.16 -16.70 -52.52
CA VAL A 480 -105.81 -17.79 -53.27
C VAL A 480 -104.69 -18.67 -53.82
N LYS A 481 -104.69 -19.93 -53.41
CA LYS A 481 -103.65 -20.90 -53.76
C LYS A 481 -104.23 -21.98 -54.67
N TYR A 482 -103.33 -22.58 -55.44
CA TYR A 482 -103.60 -23.87 -56.07
C TYR A 482 -103.85 -24.94 -55.00
N ASP A 483 -104.69 -25.91 -55.33
CA ASP A 483 -104.90 -27.07 -54.46
C ASP A 483 -103.62 -27.90 -54.34
N LYS A 484 -103.61 -28.86 -53.43
CA LYS A 484 -102.55 -29.85 -53.31
C LYS A 484 -103.01 -31.19 -53.89
N ASN A 485 -102.08 -31.90 -54.51
CA ASN A 485 -102.24 -33.33 -54.79
C ASN A 485 -102.19 -34.12 -53.48
N THR A 486 -102.58 -35.40 -53.50
CA THR A 486 -102.53 -36.29 -52.34
C THR A 486 -101.12 -36.53 -51.81
N ASP A 487 -100.09 -36.31 -52.64
CA ASP A 487 -98.66 -36.39 -52.25
C ASP A 487 -98.11 -35.08 -51.65
N GLY A 488 -98.95 -34.05 -51.52
CA GLY A 488 -98.58 -32.74 -50.98
C GLY A 488 -97.97 -31.77 -51.99
N SER A 489 -97.73 -32.18 -53.25
CA SER A 489 -97.29 -31.29 -54.32
C SER A 489 -98.39 -30.34 -54.79
N VAL A 490 -98.03 -29.25 -55.46
CA VAL A 490 -98.98 -28.24 -55.95
C VAL A 490 -99.75 -28.74 -57.17
N ASN A 491 -101.09 -28.76 -57.09
CA ASN A 491 -101.99 -29.09 -58.18
C ASN A 491 -102.40 -27.82 -58.96
N LYS A 492 -101.73 -27.56 -60.09
CA LYS A 492 -102.02 -26.37 -60.91
C LYS A 492 -103.33 -26.44 -61.71
N ASN A 493 -104.05 -27.57 -61.67
CA ASN A 493 -105.28 -27.77 -62.43
C ASN A 493 -106.55 -27.44 -61.62
N SER A 494 -106.44 -27.18 -60.32
CA SER A 494 -107.59 -26.82 -59.50
C SER A 494 -107.27 -25.76 -58.45
N ILE A 495 -108.32 -24.98 -58.14
CA ILE A 495 -108.35 -24.00 -57.06
C ILE A 495 -109.65 -24.27 -56.31
N THR A 496 -109.53 -24.58 -55.03
CA THR A 496 -110.66 -24.62 -54.10
C THR A 496 -110.70 -23.31 -53.32
N LEU A 497 -111.81 -22.58 -53.44
CA LEU A 497 -112.01 -21.37 -52.65
C LEU A 497 -112.40 -21.79 -51.23
N GLY A 498 -111.56 -21.46 -50.25
CA GLY A 498 -111.70 -21.88 -48.85
C GLY A 498 -112.81 -21.19 -48.06
N GLY A 499 -113.91 -20.77 -48.72
CA GLY A 499 -115.10 -20.29 -48.04
C GLY A 499 -115.70 -21.35 -47.13
N ASP A 500 -116.53 -20.92 -46.18
CA ASP A 500 -117.29 -21.84 -45.32
C ASP A 500 -118.41 -22.54 -46.12
N THR A 501 -119.40 -23.12 -45.43
CA THR A 501 -120.53 -23.80 -46.07
C THR A 501 -121.36 -22.94 -47.02
N ASN A 502 -121.21 -21.60 -46.98
CA ASN A 502 -121.86 -20.67 -47.91
C ASN A 502 -121.08 -20.48 -49.22
N GLY A 503 -119.86 -21.02 -49.31
CA GLY A 503 -118.96 -20.84 -50.45
C GLY A 503 -118.34 -19.45 -50.52
N THR A 504 -117.60 -19.17 -51.61
CA THR A 504 -116.96 -17.87 -51.85
C THR A 504 -117.53 -17.21 -53.10
N VAL A 505 -118.02 -15.98 -52.96
CA VAL A 505 -118.44 -15.17 -54.11
C VAL A 505 -117.23 -14.56 -54.80
N ILE A 506 -117.04 -14.85 -56.09
CA ILE A 506 -116.05 -14.17 -56.92
C ILE A 506 -116.68 -12.88 -57.47
N LYS A 507 -116.22 -11.73 -56.98
CA LYS A 507 -116.67 -10.40 -57.44
C LYS A 507 -115.75 -9.88 -58.54
N ASN A 508 -116.24 -8.89 -59.30
CA ASN A 508 -115.48 -8.22 -60.37
C ASN A 508 -114.99 -9.17 -61.48
N VAL A 509 -115.76 -10.23 -61.78
CA VAL A 509 -115.50 -11.10 -62.92
C VAL A 509 -115.89 -10.36 -64.20
N LYS A 510 -114.88 -9.99 -65.00
CA LYS A 510 -115.09 -9.43 -66.35
C LYS A 510 -115.87 -10.44 -67.19
N ALA A 511 -116.70 -9.97 -68.12
CA ALA A 511 -117.40 -10.86 -69.04
C ALA A 511 -116.38 -11.69 -69.84
N GLY A 512 -116.47 -13.01 -69.73
CA GLY A 512 -115.58 -13.93 -70.43
C GLY A 512 -115.94 -14.03 -71.91
N ASP A 513 -115.02 -14.52 -72.74
CA ASP A 513 -115.37 -14.89 -74.11
C ASP A 513 -116.38 -16.06 -74.13
N VAL A 514 -117.42 -15.95 -74.96
CA VAL A 514 -118.46 -16.98 -75.13
C VAL A 514 -118.27 -17.63 -76.50
N SER A 515 -117.23 -18.44 -76.60
CA SER A 515 -116.89 -19.24 -77.78
C SER A 515 -116.72 -20.72 -77.41
N GLU A 516 -116.80 -21.63 -78.40
CA GLU A 516 -116.80 -23.09 -78.19
C GLU A 516 -115.61 -23.60 -77.36
N ASN A 517 -114.44 -22.95 -77.48
CA ASN A 517 -113.21 -23.37 -76.81
C ASN A 517 -112.81 -22.50 -75.61
N SER A 518 -113.65 -21.53 -75.22
CA SER A 518 -113.35 -20.62 -74.10
C SER A 518 -113.16 -21.38 -72.78
N LYS A 519 -112.15 -20.97 -72.01
CA LYS A 519 -111.87 -21.42 -70.63
C LYS A 519 -112.06 -20.31 -69.61
N GLU A 520 -112.62 -19.18 -70.05
CA GLU A 520 -112.86 -18.03 -69.21
C GLU A 520 -114.10 -18.24 -68.34
N ALA A 521 -114.11 -17.65 -67.14
CA ALA A 521 -115.30 -17.63 -66.31
C ALA A 521 -116.34 -16.69 -66.94
N VAL A 522 -117.57 -17.18 -67.12
CA VAL A 522 -118.70 -16.32 -67.49
C VAL A 522 -119.29 -15.66 -66.26
N ASN A 523 -119.70 -14.40 -66.38
CA ASN A 523 -120.34 -13.68 -65.28
C ASN A 523 -121.87 -13.68 -65.38
N GLY A 524 -122.54 -13.28 -64.30
CA GLY A 524 -124.01 -13.28 -64.24
C GLY A 524 -124.69 -12.43 -65.33
N GLY A 525 -124.04 -11.36 -65.81
CA GLY A 525 -124.57 -10.53 -66.89
C GLY A 525 -124.63 -11.25 -68.24
N GLN A 526 -123.71 -12.18 -68.50
CA GLN A 526 -123.71 -13.00 -69.72
C GLN A 526 -124.78 -14.08 -69.70
N LEU A 527 -124.94 -14.77 -68.56
CA LEU A 527 -126.00 -15.75 -68.38
C LEU A 527 -127.39 -15.09 -68.44
N TYR A 528 -127.53 -13.91 -67.82
CA TYR A 528 -128.75 -13.12 -67.85
C TYR A 528 -129.21 -12.81 -69.28
N LYS A 529 -128.30 -12.40 -70.18
CA LYS A 529 -128.63 -12.13 -71.59
C LYS A 529 -129.22 -13.34 -72.31
N THR A 530 -128.64 -14.53 -72.12
CA THR A 530 -129.13 -15.78 -72.73
C THR A 530 -130.51 -16.17 -72.18
N ASN A 531 -130.73 -15.93 -70.88
CA ASN A 531 -131.97 -16.28 -70.21
C ASN A 531 -133.18 -15.42 -70.61
N GLN A 532 -133.00 -14.33 -71.38
CA GLN A 532 -134.11 -13.50 -71.87
C GLN A 532 -135.03 -14.19 -72.89
N GLY A 533 -134.62 -15.33 -73.46
CA GLY A 533 -135.50 -16.16 -74.29
C GLY A 533 -135.83 -15.59 -75.68
N PHE A 534 -136.94 -16.05 -76.27
CA PHE A 534 -137.43 -15.62 -77.59
C PHE A 534 -138.96 -15.51 -77.62
N ASP A 535 -139.49 -14.65 -78.50
CA ASP A 535 -140.94 -14.48 -78.65
C ASP A 535 -141.53 -15.41 -79.72
N ILE A 536 -142.77 -15.86 -79.50
CA ILE A 536 -143.61 -16.60 -80.44
C ILE A 536 -144.83 -15.74 -80.78
N LEU A 537 -145.17 -15.66 -82.06
CA LEU A 537 -146.28 -14.85 -82.57
C LEU A 537 -147.26 -15.73 -83.37
N VAL A 538 -148.57 -15.57 -83.14
CA VAL A 538 -149.63 -16.26 -83.90
C VAL A 538 -150.53 -15.24 -84.60
N GLY A 539 -150.52 -15.20 -85.94
CA GLY A 539 -151.36 -14.29 -86.73
C GLY A 539 -150.75 -12.90 -86.92
N GLN A 540 -151.57 -11.84 -86.92
CA GLN A 540 -151.06 -10.46 -87.02
C GLN A 540 -150.28 -10.08 -85.77
N ASP A 541 -149.23 -9.29 -85.98
CA ASP A 541 -148.34 -8.81 -84.94
C ASP A 541 -149.01 -7.77 -84.04
N THR A 542 -149.70 -8.27 -83.02
CA THR A 542 -150.30 -7.48 -81.94
C THR A 542 -149.80 -8.02 -80.60
N ALA A 543 -149.78 -7.18 -79.56
CA ALA A 543 -149.33 -7.59 -78.23
C ALA A 543 -150.10 -8.80 -77.69
N ASP A 544 -151.39 -8.90 -78.00
CA ASP A 544 -152.26 -10.00 -77.58
C ASP A 544 -151.92 -11.33 -78.27
N ASN A 545 -151.21 -11.29 -79.40
CA ASN A 545 -150.83 -12.46 -80.20
C ASN A 545 -149.40 -12.93 -79.97
N ARG A 546 -148.64 -12.29 -79.06
CA ARG A 546 -147.26 -12.65 -78.71
C ARG A 546 -147.18 -13.37 -77.36
N ALA A 547 -146.34 -14.39 -77.29
CA ALA A 547 -145.93 -15.04 -76.04
C ALA A 547 -144.40 -15.17 -75.99
N ASN A 548 -143.76 -14.70 -74.92
CA ASN A 548 -142.32 -14.90 -74.71
C ASN A 548 -142.05 -16.28 -74.11
N VAL A 549 -141.07 -16.99 -74.68
CA VAL A 549 -140.54 -18.25 -74.15
C VAL A 549 -139.16 -18.01 -73.53
N ALA A 550 -139.12 -18.03 -72.19
CA ALA A 550 -137.87 -17.84 -71.44
C ALA A 550 -137.04 -19.14 -71.40
N LEU A 551 -135.72 -19.04 -71.65
CA LEU A 551 -134.82 -20.20 -71.72
C LEU A 551 -134.19 -20.61 -70.37
N GLY A 552 -134.37 -19.80 -69.32
CA GLY A 552 -133.71 -19.97 -68.02
C GLY A 552 -134.61 -20.42 -66.87
N LYS A 553 -135.81 -20.97 -67.14
CA LYS A 553 -136.72 -21.48 -66.12
C LYS A 553 -136.44 -22.95 -65.79
N ASP A 554 -136.71 -23.35 -64.55
CA ASP A 554 -136.54 -24.73 -64.09
C ASP A 554 -137.46 -25.74 -64.82
N SER A 555 -138.58 -25.26 -65.37
CA SER A 555 -139.54 -26.05 -66.15
C SER A 555 -139.59 -25.58 -67.60
N LYS A 556 -139.59 -26.54 -68.54
CA LYS A 556 -139.74 -26.25 -69.96
C LYS A 556 -141.10 -25.62 -70.23
N GLU A 557 -141.12 -24.48 -70.89
CA GLU A 557 -142.36 -23.91 -71.40
C GLU A 557 -142.85 -24.73 -72.60
N THR A 558 -144.16 -25.01 -72.63
CA THR A 558 -144.82 -25.74 -73.72
C THR A 558 -145.75 -24.78 -74.43
N VAL A 559 -145.65 -24.75 -75.76
CA VAL A 559 -146.47 -23.88 -76.60
C VAL A 559 -147.49 -24.76 -77.29
N GLU A 560 -148.77 -24.51 -77.04
CA GLU A 560 -149.88 -25.24 -77.64
C GLU A 560 -150.40 -24.48 -78.87
N PHE A 561 -150.58 -25.18 -79.99
CA PHE A 561 -151.18 -24.64 -81.21
C PHE A 561 -152.54 -25.31 -81.43
N ALA A 562 -153.64 -24.61 -81.13
CA ALA A 562 -155.00 -25.11 -81.32
C ALA A 562 -155.58 -24.70 -82.69
N ALA A 563 -156.24 -25.64 -83.40
CA ALA A 563 -156.89 -25.38 -84.70
C ALA A 563 -158.37 -24.99 -84.55
N GLY A 564 -158.88 -24.12 -85.43
CA GLY A 564 -160.30 -23.75 -85.46
C GLY A 564 -161.21 -24.83 -86.09
N ASN A 565 -162.51 -24.83 -85.77
CA ASN A 565 -163.47 -25.84 -86.24
C ASN A 565 -163.41 -26.03 -87.77
N SER A 566 -163.11 -27.26 -88.22
CA SER A 566 -162.91 -27.70 -89.61
C SER A 566 -161.50 -27.52 -90.20
N LEU A 567 -160.48 -27.25 -89.38
CA LEU A 567 -159.05 -27.32 -89.75
C LEU A 567 -158.32 -28.35 -88.87
N GLU A 568 -157.40 -29.11 -89.46
CA GLU A 568 -156.52 -30.05 -88.75
C GLU A 568 -155.10 -29.47 -88.73
N VAL A 569 -154.47 -29.41 -87.55
CA VAL A 569 -153.08 -28.96 -87.39
C VAL A 569 -152.20 -30.14 -87.04
N THR A 570 -151.10 -30.32 -87.76
CA THR A 570 -150.13 -31.40 -87.52
C THR A 570 -148.75 -30.81 -87.21
N LEU A 571 -148.13 -31.26 -86.11
CA LEU A 571 -146.76 -30.91 -85.75
C LEU A 571 -145.78 -31.98 -86.27
N ASP A 572 -144.90 -31.60 -87.19
CA ASP A 572 -143.71 -32.37 -87.52
C ASP A 572 -142.58 -32.00 -86.56
N LYS A 573 -142.29 -32.93 -85.62
CA LYS A 573 -141.25 -32.75 -84.60
C LYS A 573 -139.83 -32.71 -85.18
N ASN A 574 -139.58 -33.37 -86.32
CA ASN A 574 -138.24 -33.45 -86.92
C ASN A 574 -137.93 -32.20 -87.73
N ALA A 575 -138.90 -31.74 -88.54
CA ALA A 575 -138.78 -30.50 -89.29
C ALA A 575 -139.01 -29.25 -88.42
N LYS A 576 -139.49 -29.43 -87.17
CA LYS A 576 -139.91 -28.36 -86.26
C LYS A 576 -140.92 -27.42 -86.92
N LYS A 577 -141.85 -28.00 -87.67
CA LYS A 577 -142.81 -27.27 -88.48
C LYS A 577 -144.23 -27.66 -88.07
N VAL A 578 -145.06 -26.66 -87.84
CA VAL A 578 -146.50 -26.80 -87.63
C VAL A 578 -147.18 -26.51 -88.96
N THR A 579 -148.10 -27.37 -89.41
CA THR A 579 -148.84 -27.21 -90.68
C THR A 579 -150.32 -27.43 -90.49
#